data_AF-A0A0M6WUZ9-F1
#
_entry.id   AF-A0A0M6WUZ9-F1
#
_cell.length_a   1.000
_cell.length_b   1.000
_cell.length_c   1.000
_cell.angle_alpha   90.00
_cell.angle_beta   90.00
_cell.angle_gamma   90.00
#
_symmetry.space_group_name_H-M   'P 1'
#
loop_
_entity.id
_entity.type
_entity.pdbx_description
1 polymer ?
#
loop_
_entity_poly.entity_id
_entity_poly.type
_entity_poly.pdbx_seq_one_letter_code
_entity_poly.pdbx_strand_id
1 'polypeptide(L)'
;MDRNPATDATLPKYKAEEREIWTAEMLMQAIDACENKWLKVAFHLAFAATVRTGELLGLTWDCVDISEEAISENRAYVFINKQVERVSKEAVEELDSKEVILIFPSQRKNGEENKISIPEGVDPELLMKVLGNPEMAALITSLAKTIK
;
A
#
# COMPACT_ATOMS: atom_id res chain seq x y z
N MET A 1 -1.62 33.62 18.73
CA MET A 1 -2.13 32.31 19.20
C MET A 1 -0.93 31.39 19.10
N ASP A 2 -0.09 31.36 20.13
CA ASP A 2 1.33 30.96 19.98
C ASP A 2 1.65 29.63 20.67
N ARG A 3 0.61 28.92 21.16
CA ARG A 3 0.79 27.64 21.86
C ARG A 3 -0.04 26.56 21.19
N ASN A 4 0.60 25.45 20.85
CA ASN A 4 -0.03 24.28 20.26
C ASN A 4 -1.02 23.66 21.29
N PRO A 5 -2.33 23.59 20.98
CA PRO A 5 -3.34 23.06 21.91
C PRO A 5 -3.18 21.56 22.21
N ALA A 6 -2.37 20.83 21.43
CA ALA A 6 -2.07 19.43 21.66
C ALA A 6 -0.98 19.19 22.72
N THR A 7 -0.27 20.22 23.21
CA THR A 7 0.80 20.01 24.21
C THR A 7 0.29 19.51 25.56
N ASP A 8 -0.93 19.89 25.93
CA ASP A 8 -1.55 19.52 27.20
C ASP A 8 -2.63 18.42 27.02
N ALA A 9 -2.72 17.83 25.84
CA ALA A 9 -3.68 16.78 25.53
C ALA A 9 -3.19 15.42 26.02
N THR A 10 -3.96 14.78 26.90
CA THR A 10 -3.74 13.38 27.27
C THR A 10 -4.19 12.49 26.12
N LEU A 11 -3.23 11.88 25.41
CA LEU A 11 -3.55 10.92 24.36
C LEU A 11 -4.31 9.71 24.95
N PRO A 12 -5.38 9.24 24.30
CA PRO A 12 -5.96 7.95 24.63
C PRO A 12 -4.86 6.89 24.62
N LYS A 13 -4.78 6.05 25.66
CA LYS A 13 -3.83 4.94 25.67
C LYS A 13 -4.18 4.00 24.53
N TYR A 14 -3.34 4.00 23.50
CA TYR A 14 -3.40 3.00 22.45
C TYR A 14 -3.18 1.62 23.06
N LYS A 15 -4.10 0.69 22.80
CA LYS A 15 -3.90 -0.72 23.09
C LYS A 15 -3.34 -1.35 21.83
N ALA A 16 -2.05 -1.68 21.85
CA ALA A 16 -1.47 -2.51 20.82
C ALA A 16 -2.09 -3.91 20.95
N GLU A 17 -2.73 -4.37 19.89
CA GLU A 17 -3.09 -5.78 19.79
C GLU A 17 -1.82 -6.57 19.44
N GLU A 18 -1.52 -7.59 20.24
CA GLU A 18 -0.42 -8.49 19.91
C GLU A 18 -0.79 -9.27 18.64
N ARG A 19 0.12 -9.25 17.67
CA ARG A 19 -0.04 -10.03 16.45
C ARG A 19 0.31 -11.47 16.75
N GLU A 20 -0.62 -12.38 16.46
CA GLU A 20 -0.37 -13.81 16.57
C GLU A 20 0.71 -14.24 15.56
N ILE A 21 1.74 -14.91 16.07
CA ILE A 21 2.83 -15.46 15.25
C ILE A 21 2.38 -16.83 14.75
N TRP A 22 2.48 -17.06 13.45
CA TRP A 22 2.09 -18.33 12.85
C TRP A 22 3.02 -19.45 13.29
N THR A 23 2.43 -20.62 13.57
CA THR A 23 3.20 -21.84 13.80
C THR A 23 3.73 -22.42 12.48
N ALA A 24 4.72 -23.31 12.56
CA ALA A 24 5.24 -24.02 11.40
C ALA A 24 4.15 -24.83 10.66
N GLU A 25 3.20 -25.41 11.41
CA GLU A 25 2.08 -26.18 10.85
C GLU A 25 1.13 -25.30 10.03
N MET A 26 0.75 -24.13 10.57
CA MET A 26 -0.08 -23.15 9.88
C MET A 26 0.60 -22.66 8.59
N LEU A 27 1.91 -22.43 8.66
CA LEU A 27 2.70 -22.04 7.50
C LEU A 27 2.68 -23.12 6.40
N MET A 28 2.95 -24.37 6.76
CA MET A 28 2.96 -25.47 5.78
C MET A 28 1.59 -25.65 5.13
N GLN A 29 0.51 -25.56 5.91
CA GLN A 29 -0.86 -25.57 5.39
C GLN A 29 -1.13 -24.43 4.40
N ALA A 30 -0.65 -23.22 4.70
CA ALA A 30 -0.80 -22.08 3.80
C ALA A 30 0.00 -22.25 2.49
N ILE A 31 1.21 -22.81 2.56
CA ILE A 31 2.06 -23.11 1.40
C ILE A 31 1.43 -24.19 0.51
N ASP A 32 0.81 -25.21 1.11
CA ASP A 32 0.16 -26.30 0.38
C ASP A 32 -1.16 -25.86 -0.27
N ALA A 33 -1.91 -24.97 0.38
CA ALA A 33 -3.10 -24.35 -0.18
C ALA A 33 -2.81 -23.34 -1.31
N CYS A 34 -1.54 -22.93 -1.47
CA CYS A 34 -1.14 -21.94 -2.46
C CYS A 34 -0.95 -22.58 -3.85
N GLU A 35 -1.95 -22.40 -4.73
CA GLU A 35 -1.89 -22.91 -6.12
C GLU A 35 -0.96 -22.08 -7.02
N ASN A 36 -0.78 -20.78 -6.72
CA ASN A 36 0.04 -19.90 -7.54
C ASN A 36 1.53 -20.12 -7.26
N LYS A 37 2.25 -20.63 -8.27
CA LYS A 37 3.68 -20.93 -8.20
C LYS A 37 4.54 -19.73 -7.78
N TRP A 38 4.24 -18.53 -8.27
CA TRP A 38 4.98 -17.32 -7.91
C TRP A 38 4.76 -16.93 -6.45
N LEU A 39 3.51 -17.02 -5.99
CA LEU A 39 3.17 -16.74 -4.60
C LEU A 39 3.77 -17.77 -3.64
N LYS A 40 3.88 -19.03 -4.08
CA LYS A 40 4.54 -20.09 -3.31
C LYS A 40 6.04 -19.80 -3.12
N VAL A 41 6.73 -19.39 -4.19
CA VAL A 41 8.14 -18.96 -4.11
C VAL A 41 8.29 -17.74 -3.19
N ALA A 42 7.38 -16.77 -3.30
CA ALA A 42 7.34 -15.61 -2.43
C ALA A 42 7.21 -15.97 -0.94
N PHE A 43 6.34 -16.93 -0.59
CA PHE A 43 6.25 -17.43 0.78
C PHE A 43 7.56 -18.06 1.23
N HIS A 44 8.13 -18.96 0.44
CA HIS A 44 9.41 -19.58 0.80
C HIS A 44 10.52 -18.55 1.03
N LEU A 45 10.64 -17.53 0.18
CA LEU A 45 11.60 -16.45 0.36
C LEU A 45 11.32 -15.63 1.63
N ALA A 46 10.07 -15.27 1.88
CA ALA A 46 9.68 -14.49 3.07
C ALA A 46 10.06 -15.21 4.38
N PHE A 47 9.88 -16.53 4.44
CA PHE A 47 10.19 -17.30 5.66
C PHE A 47 11.64 -17.75 5.75
N ALA A 48 12.26 -18.19 4.64
CA ALA A 48 13.64 -18.69 4.66
C ALA A 48 14.67 -17.57 4.68
N ALA A 49 14.42 -16.46 3.98
CA ALA A 49 15.33 -15.33 3.87
C ALA A 49 14.89 -14.11 4.70
N THR A 50 13.79 -14.21 5.46
CA THR A 50 13.27 -13.14 6.35
C THR A 50 13.03 -11.80 5.63
N VAL A 51 12.69 -11.84 4.34
CA VAL A 51 12.55 -10.63 3.52
C VAL A 51 11.21 -9.93 3.76
N ARG A 52 11.23 -8.61 3.71
CA ARG A 52 10.02 -7.78 3.77
C ARG A 52 9.29 -7.79 2.42
N THR A 53 8.00 -7.50 2.44
CA THR A 53 7.18 -7.46 1.21
C THR A 53 7.73 -6.49 0.17
N GLY A 54 8.23 -5.31 0.59
CA GLY A 54 8.83 -4.34 -0.34
C GLY A 54 10.11 -4.87 -1.00
N GLU A 55 10.96 -5.55 -0.23
CA GLU A 55 12.20 -6.18 -0.71
C GLU A 55 11.89 -7.33 -1.68
N LEU A 56 10.90 -8.15 -1.35
CA LEU A 56 10.43 -9.24 -2.20
C LEU A 56 9.91 -8.73 -3.56
N LEU A 57 9.14 -7.64 -3.56
CA LEU A 57 8.64 -7.00 -4.78
C LEU A 57 9.76 -6.29 -5.57
N GLY A 58 10.84 -5.88 -4.90
CA GLY A 58 12.00 -5.26 -5.51
C GLY A 58 13.02 -6.26 -6.08
N LEU A 59 12.84 -7.56 -5.86
CA LEU A 59 13.79 -8.58 -6.28
C LEU A 59 13.85 -8.70 -7.81
N THR A 60 15.06 -8.71 -8.35
CA THR A 60 15.35 -8.87 -9.79
C THR A 60 16.40 -9.96 -9.99
N TRP A 61 16.57 -10.43 -11.23
CA TRP A 61 17.45 -11.56 -11.52
C TRP A 61 18.95 -11.28 -11.28
N ASP A 62 19.40 -10.02 -11.32
CA ASP A 62 20.75 -9.63 -10.90
C ASP A 62 21.02 -9.84 -9.40
N CYS A 63 19.96 -9.98 -8.60
CA CYS A 63 20.04 -10.20 -7.15
C CYS A 63 20.14 -11.66 -6.73
N VAL A 64 20.07 -12.61 -7.67
CA VAL A 64 19.91 -14.04 -7.39
C VAL A 64 20.89 -14.85 -8.23
N ASP A 65 21.70 -15.67 -7.58
CA ASP A 65 22.47 -16.74 -8.25
C ASP A 65 22.06 -18.09 -7.68
N ILE A 66 21.30 -18.83 -8.48
CA ILE A 66 20.83 -20.19 -8.21
C ILE A 66 21.24 -21.16 -9.34
N SER A 67 22.32 -20.81 -10.05
CA SER A 67 22.90 -21.71 -11.06
C SER A 67 23.38 -23.02 -10.43
N GLU A 68 23.39 -24.10 -11.20
CA GLU A 68 23.83 -25.41 -10.70
C GLU A 68 25.29 -25.34 -10.24
N GLU A 69 26.13 -24.58 -10.94
CA GLU A 69 27.51 -24.29 -10.57
C GLU A 69 27.57 -23.61 -9.20
N ALA A 70 26.78 -22.56 -8.99
CA ALA A 70 26.75 -21.84 -7.72
C ALA A 70 26.27 -22.70 -6.55
N ILE A 71 25.31 -23.60 -6.79
CA ILE A 71 24.84 -24.54 -5.77
C ILE A 71 25.93 -25.58 -5.46
N SER A 72 26.59 -26.13 -6.48
CA SER A 72 27.64 -27.14 -6.31
C SER A 72 28.86 -26.59 -5.57
N GLU A 73 29.19 -25.32 -5.79
CA GLU A 73 30.29 -24.60 -5.15
C GLU A 73 29.86 -23.93 -3.83
N ASN A 74 28.62 -24.14 -3.37
CA ASN A 74 28.04 -23.56 -2.15
C ASN A 74 28.18 -22.02 -2.07
N ARG A 75 27.98 -21.37 -3.21
CA ARG A 75 28.07 -19.91 -3.41
C ARG A 75 26.77 -19.29 -3.95
N ALA A 76 25.69 -20.08 -3.97
CA ALA A 76 24.36 -19.58 -4.32
C ALA A 76 23.93 -18.50 -3.32
N TYR A 77 23.33 -17.42 -3.83
CA TYR A 77 22.94 -16.30 -2.99
C TYR A 77 21.65 -15.63 -3.47
N VAL A 78 21.02 -14.94 -2.53
CA VAL A 78 20.02 -13.91 -2.79
C VAL A 78 20.48 -12.67 -2.02
N PHE A 79 20.70 -11.55 -2.69
CA PHE A 79 21.02 -10.28 -2.04
C PHE A 79 19.93 -9.25 -2.29
N ILE A 80 19.63 -8.45 -1.28
CA ILE A 80 18.63 -7.39 -1.37
C ILE A 80 19.35 -6.05 -1.46
N ASN A 81 19.16 -5.33 -2.57
CA ASN A 81 19.72 -3.99 -2.77
C ASN A 81 18.67 -2.91 -3.08
N LYS A 82 17.40 -3.30 -3.21
CA LYS A 82 16.31 -2.41 -3.56
C LYS A 82 15.00 -2.95 -3.00
N GLN A 83 14.05 -2.04 -2.79
CA GLN A 83 12.71 -2.35 -2.32
C GLN A 83 11.68 -1.48 -3.05
N VAL A 84 10.46 -1.98 -3.13
CA VAL A 84 9.31 -1.21 -3.62
C VAL A 84 8.58 -0.61 -2.42
N GLU A 85 8.42 0.70 -2.45
CA GLU A 85 7.69 1.44 -1.42
C GLU A 85 6.58 2.31 -2.04
N ARG A 86 5.47 2.47 -1.31
CA ARG A 86 4.40 3.37 -1.70
C ARG A 86 4.61 4.71 -1.01
N VAL A 87 4.92 5.73 -1.79
CA VAL A 87 5.18 7.10 -1.33
C VAL A 87 4.20 8.09 -1.94
N SER A 88 3.97 9.23 -1.28
CA SER A 88 3.18 10.32 -1.84
C SER A 88 4.00 11.08 -2.90
N LYS A 89 3.32 11.80 -3.80
CA LYS A 89 4.02 12.56 -4.85
C LYS A 89 4.83 13.71 -4.26
N GLU A 90 4.27 14.35 -3.25
CA GLU A 90 4.87 15.48 -2.53
C GLU A 90 6.18 15.04 -1.87
N ALA A 91 6.21 13.85 -1.26
CA ALA A 91 7.43 13.30 -0.66
C ALA A 91 8.51 13.00 -1.71
N VAL A 92 8.14 12.51 -2.89
CA VAL A 92 9.09 12.27 -3.99
C VAL A 92 9.66 13.59 -4.53
N GLU A 93 8.83 14.62 -4.64
CA GLU A 93 9.24 15.97 -5.04
C GLU A 93 10.19 16.59 -3.99
N GLU A 94 9.89 16.48 -2.70
CA GLU A 94 10.73 16.99 -1.61
C GLU A 94 12.08 16.26 -1.51
N LEU A 95 12.09 14.97 -1.81
CA LEU A 95 13.32 14.16 -1.88
C LEU A 95 14.18 14.48 -3.13
N ASP A 96 13.69 15.30 -4.07
CA ASP A 96 14.34 15.59 -5.35
C ASP A 96 14.73 14.30 -6.09
N SER A 97 13.90 13.27 -5.98
CA SER A 97 14.14 11.92 -6.52
C SER A 97 15.44 11.24 -6.06
N LYS A 98 16.08 11.70 -4.96
CA LYS A 98 17.23 11.01 -4.39
C LYS A 98 16.84 9.62 -3.92
N GLU A 99 17.70 8.64 -4.21
CA GLU A 99 17.51 7.22 -3.89
C GLU A 99 16.31 6.54 -4.59
N VAL A 100 15.68 7.21 -5.56
CA VAL A 100 14.59 6.64 -6.37
C VAL A 100 15.17 6.05 -7.66
N ILE A 101 15.10 4.72 -7.80
CA ILE A 101 15.59 4.01 -8.99
C ILE A 101 14.56 4.09 -10.13
N LEU A 102 13.28 3.86 -9.81
CA LEU A 102 12.20 3.77 -10.79
C LEU A 102 10.87 4.19 -10.18
N ILE A 103 10.14 5.08 -10.87
CA ILE A 103 8.76 5.42 -10.55
C ILE A 103 7.84 4.61 -11.46
N PHE A 104 7.02 3.74 -10.87
CA PHE A 104 6.03 2.99 -11.62
C PHE A 104 4.88 3.90 -12.09
N PRO A 105 4.31 3.65 -13.28
CA PRO A 105 3.17 4.42 -13.75
C PRO A 105 1.98 4.24 -12.80
N SER A 106 1.24 5.33 -12.57
CA SER A 106 0.02 5.29 -11.78
C SER A 106 -0.99 4.33 -12.42
N GLN A 107 -1.33 3.27 -11.70
CA GLN A 107 -2.40 2.31 -12.08
C GLN A 107 -3.79 2.95 -12.01
N ARG A 108 -3.95 4.06 -11.26
CA ARG A 108 -5.11 4.92 -11.46
C ARG A 108 -4.91 5.57 -12.83
N LYS A 109 -5.66 5.13 -13.84
CA LYS A 109 -6.17 6.07 -14.86
C LYS A 109 -6.57 7.28 -14.05
N ASN A 110 -6.10 8.48 -14.40
CA ASN A 110 -6.63 9.70 -13.81
C ASN A 110 -8.10 9.43 -13.56
N GLY A 111 -8.49 9.38 -12.28
CA GLY A 111 -9.89 9.59 -12.02
C GLY A 111 -10.18 10.82 -12.86
N GLU A 112 -11.27 10.80 -13.60
CA GLU A 112 -12.05 12.02 -13.53
C GLU A 112 -12.01 12.39 -12.05
N GLU A 113 -11.15 13.35 -11.69
CA GLU A 113 -11.47 14.24 -10.59
C GLU A 113 -12.94 14.49 -10.88
N ASN A 114 -13.83 13.97 -10.04
CA ASN A 114 -15.26 14.20 -10.19
C ASN A 114 -15.42 15.72 -9.97
N LYS A 115 -15.00 16.50 -10.96
CA LYS A 115 -15.23 17.91 -11.11
C LYS A 115 -16.69 17.94 -11.45
N ILE A 116 -17.49 18.00 -10.40
CA ILE A 116 -18.88 18.38 -10.52
C ILE A 116 -18.82 19.78 -11.12
N SER A 117 -19.07 19.90 -12.43
CA SER A 117 -19.28 21.19 -13.07
C SER A 117 -20.54 21.77 -12.45
N ILE A 118 -20.40 22.86 -11.72
CA ILE A 118 -21.52 23.54 -11.07
C ILE A 118 -22.38 24.15 -12.18
N PRO A 119 -23.67 23.77 -12.32
CA PRO A 119 -24.53 24.33 -13.35
C PRO A 119 -24.67 25.85 -13.20
N GLU A 120 -24.84 26.57 -14.31
CA GLU A 120 -25.10 28.01 -14.28
C GLU A 120 -26.34 28.31 -13.41
N GLY A 121 -26.17 29.21 -12.43
CA GLY A 121 -27.21 29.59 -11.47
C GLY A 121 -27.18 28.82 -10.14
N VAL A 122 -26.24 27.89 -9.93
CA VAL A 122 -26.08 27.18 -8.65
C VAL A 122 -24.92 27.78 -7.84
N ASP A 123 -25.19 28.15 -6.58
CA ASP A 123 -24.20 28.65 -5.64
C ASP A 123 -23.25 27.51 -5.17
N PRO A 124 -21.94 27.60 -5.43
CA PRO A 124 -20.96 26.60 -5.02
C PRO A 124 -20.91 26.32 -3.52
N GLU A 125 -21.08 27.35 -2.71
CA GLU A 125 -20.87 27.28 -1.27
C GLU A 125 -22.09 26.64 -0.59
N LEU A 126 -23.28 26.95 -1.09
CA LEU A 126 -24.52 26.30 -0.67
C LEU A 126 -24.54 24.83 -1.09
N LEU A 127 -24.10 24.52 -2.32
CA LEU A 127 -24.00 23.15 -2.80
C LEU A 127 -23.07 22.31 -1.92
N MET A 128 -21.90 22.84 -1.57
CA MET A 128 -20.94 22.16 -0.69
C MET A 128 -21.51 21.93 0.72
N LYS A 129 -22.25 22.90 1.28
CA LYS A 129 -22.94 22.72 2.57
C LYS A 129 -24.01 21.64 2.52
N VAL A 130 -24.76 21.55 1.42
CA VAL A 130 -25.82 20.56 1.23
C VAL A 130 -25.22 19.15 1.07
N LEU A 131 -24.15 19.00 0.29
CA LEU A 131 -23.45 17.72 0.12
C LEU A 131 -22.68 17.29 1.39
N GLY A 132 -22.23 18.23 2.20
CA GLY A 132 -21.59 17.97 3.50
C GLY A 132 -22.57 17.49 4.58
N ASN A 133 -23.88 17.56 4.35
CA ASN A 133 -24.87 17.04 5.28
C ASN A 133 -25.01 15.50 5.08
N PRO A 134 -24.75 14.69 6.12
CA PRO A 134 -24.78 13.23 6.02
C PRO A 134 -26.16 12.66 5.67
N GLU A 135 -27.25 13.32 6.06
CA GLU A 135 -28.62 12.89 5.72
C GLU A 135 -28.91 13.07 4.23
N MET A 136 -28.53 14.24 3.68
CA MET A 136 -28.66 14.52 2.25
C MET A 136 -27.76 13.61 1.40
N ALA A 137 -26.53 13.35 1.85
CA ALA A 137 -25.63 12.41 1.17
C ALA A 137 -26.20 10.99 1.12
N ALA A 138 -26.82 10.53 2.21
CA ALA A 138 -27.47 9.22 2.27
C ALA A 138 -28.68 9.14 1.31
N LEU A 139 -29.49 10.19 1.23
CA LEU A 139 -30.63 10.29 0.32
C LEU A 139 -30.22 10.32 -1.15
N ILE A 140 -29.19 11.09 -1.51
CA ILE A 140 -28.67 11.13 -2.88
C ILE A 140 -28.10 9.75 -3.26
N THR A 141 -27.42 9.09 -2.33
CA THR A 141 -26.87 7.75 -2.56
C THR A 141 -27.96 6.69 -2.73
N SER A 142 -29.07 6.80 -1.98
CA SER A 142 -30.20 5.87 -2.12
C SER A 142 -30.94 6.08 -3.45
N LEU A 143 -31.19 7.33 -3.83
CA LEU A 143 -31.77 7.70 -5.14
C LEU A 143 -30.92 7.22 -6.32
N ALA A 144 -29.60 7.42 -6.26
CA ALA A 144 -28.69 6.99 -7.30
C ALA A 144 -28.69 5.46 -7.50
N LYS A 145 -28.96 4.68 -6.45
CA LYS A 145 -29.12 3.22 -6.54
C LYS A 145 -30.44 2.82 -7.21
N THR A 146 -31.47 3.66 -7.17
CA THR A 146 -32.79 3.41 -7.77
C THR A 146 -32.83 3.76 -9.26
N ILE A 147 -31.90 4.58 -9.77
CA ILE A 147 -31.85 5.04 -11.17
C ILE A 147 -31.06 4.05 -12.08
N LYS A 148 -30.99 2.76 -11.71
CA LYS A 148 -30.42 1.70 -12.56
C LYS A 148 -31.48 0.98 -13.36
#